data_AF-A0A853JAT3-F1
#
_entry.id   AF-A0A853JAT3-F1
#
_cell.length_a   1.000
_cell.length_b   1.000
_cell.length_c   1.000
_cell.angle_alpha   90.00
_cell.angle_beta   90.00
_cell.angle_gamma   90.00
#
_symmetry.space_group_name_H-M   'P 1'
#
loop_
_entity.id
_entity.type
_entity.pdbx_description
1 polymer ?
#
loop_
_entity_poly.entity_id
_entity_poly.type
_entity_poly.pdbx_seq_one_letter_code
_entity_poly.pdbx_strand_id
1 'polypeptide(L)'
;MAVALLSFPVLAQDEAPKRIPVDALERMIVTQTPQTRVETIDHERLAVRRIDIVDEEGTIRMSLAAPAEQPIIDGIQYRRIFPASGLTVFDRNGSERGGFAVADLEDGGTATVVAQDHVNGDAIGWRVMPDGSVGFHLNQRAPVLREPALGNHIVPGIGGATRISLSVAADGTPAIALADAKDRPRLRLTVTEQGYGAIEFLDAEGDIVETLAPEARQAGER
;
A
#
# COMPACT_ATOMS: atom_id res chain seq x y z
N MET A 1 -11.71 -11.62 -55.54
CA MET A 1 -11.65 -11.91 -54.10
C MET A 1 -11.93 -10.62 -53.36
N ALA A 2 -13.11 -10.51 -52.74
CA ALA A 2 -13.54 -9.31 -52.05
C ALA A 2 -13.12 -9.37 -50.58
N VAL A 3 -12.49 -8.29 -50.10
CA VAL A 3 -12.11 -8.08 -48.70
C VAL A 3 -13.36 -7.66 -47.94
N ALA A 4 -13.80 -8.48 -46.98
CA ALA A 4 -14.87 -8.14 -46.05
C ALA A 4 -14.25 -7.43 -44.83
N LEU A 5 -14.35 -6.11 -44.79
CA LEU A 5 -14.11 -5.30 -43.59
C LEU A 5 -15.32 -5.43 -42.67
N LEU A 6 -15.14 -6.08 -41.52
CA LEU A 6 -16.13 -6.09 -40.44
C LEU A 6 -16.04 -4.75 -39.70
N SER A 7 -16.95 -3.83 -40.02
CA SER A 7 -17.19 -2.63 -39.21
C SER A 7 -18.04 -3.01 -38.00
N PHE A 8 -17.47 -2.91 -36.80
CA PHE A 8 -18.23 -2.99 -35.56
C PHE A 8 -19.04 -1.69 -35.36
N PRO A 9 -20.31 -1.76 -34.95
CA PRO A 9 -21.05 -0.56 -34.57
C PRO A 9 -20.55 -0.12 -33.19
N VAL A 10 -20.02 1.11 -33.12
CA VAL A 10 -19.90 1.83 -31.85
C VAL A 10 -21.32 2.18 -31.41
N LEU A 11 -21.84 1.45 -30.41
CA LEU A 11 -23.02 1.87 -29.68
C LEU A 11 -22.64 3.06 -28.80
N ALA A 12 -23.16 4.23 -29.16
CA ALA A 12 -23.05 5.45 -28.37
C ALA A 12 -23.87 5.34 -27.08
N GLN A 13 -23.28 5.72 -25.95
CA GLN A 13 -23.96 6.46 -24.89
C GLN A 13 -22.95 7.44 -24.26
N ASP A 14 -22.90 8.64 -24.82
CA ASP A 14 -22.17 9.79 -24.25
C ASP A 14 -23.09 10.42 -23.18
N GLU A 15 -23.34 9.68 -22.08
CA GLU A 15 -24.13 10.20 -20.96
C GLU A 15 -23.23 11.19 -20.20
N ALA A 16 -23.61 12.48 -20.23
CA ALA A 16 -22.85 13.52 -19.54
C ALA A 16 -22.64 13.12 -18.07
N PRO A 17 -21.42 13.31 -17.51
CA PRO A 17 -21.12 12.83 -16.17
C PRO A 17 -22.09 13.43 -15.15
N LYS A 18 -22.72 12.56 -14.35
CA LYS A 18 -23.65 12.96 -13.29
C LYS A 18 -22.94 13.93 -12.33
N ARG A 19 -23.52 15.12 -12.14
CA ARG A 19 -22.98 16.16 -11.24
C ARG A 19 -23.78 16.20 -9.94
N ILE A 20 -23.10 16.49 -8.84
CA ILE A 20 -23.75 16.81 -7.56
C ILE A 20 -24.45 18.18 -7.72
N PRO A 21 -25.74 18.31 -7.35
CA PRO A 21 -26.45 19.60 -7.37
C PRO A 21 -25.74 20.67 -6.54
N VAL A 22 -25.82 21.94 -7.00
CA VAL A 22 -25.10 23.06 -6.35
C VAL A 22 -25.54 23.26 -4.90
N ASP A 23 -26.83 23.10 -4.60
CA ASP A 23 -27.38 23.18 -3.24
C ASP A 23 -26.87 22.06 -2.32
N ALA A 24 -26.57 20.88 -2.88
CA ALA A 24 -25.91 19.81 -2.15
C ALA A 24 -24.43 20.15 -1.91
N LEU A 25 -23.74 20.75 -2.89
CA LEU A 25 -22.36 21.22 -2.72
C LEU A 25 -22.28 22.34 -1.67
N GLU A 26 -23.18 23.32 -1.67
CA GLU A 26 -23.21 24.42 -0.70
C GLU A 26 -23.34 23.92 0.74
N ARG A 27 -24.12 22.85 0.97
CA ARG A 27 -24.24 22.20 2.28
C ARG A 27 -22.98 21.44 2.71
N MET A 28 -22.07 21.13 1.79
CA MET A 28 -20.81 20.44 2.04
C MET A 28 -19.62 21.42 2.22
N ILE A 29 -19.76 22.68 1.81
CA ILE A 29 -18.69 23.69 1.90
C ILE A 29 -18.52 24.14 3.36
N VAL A 30 -17.40 23.77 3.97
CA VAL A 30 -17.01 24.25 5.32
C VAL A 30 -16.46 25.68 5.25
N THR A 31 -15.62 25.96 4.25
CA THR A 31 -15.09 27.30 3.97
C THR A 31 -14.69 27.40 2.50
N GLN A 32 -14.87 28.58 1.91
CA GLN A 32 -14.35 28.90 0.57
C GLN A 32 -12.94 29.50 0.63
N THR A 33 -12.39 29.72 1.83
CA THR A 33 -11.08 30.33 2.06
C THR A 33 -10.24 29.43 2.99
N PRO A 34 -9.89 28.20 2.58
CA PRO A 34 -9.05 27.33 3.38
C PRO A 34 -7.67 27.95 3.58
N GLN A 35 -7.13 27.89 4.80
CA GLN A 35 -5.78 28.36 5.09
C GLN A 35 -4.75 27.34 4.60
N THR A 36 -4.38 27.42 3.32
CA THR A 36 -3.36 26.55 2.71
C THR A 36 -2.03 27.28 2.51
N ARG A 37 -1.92 28.52 2.98
CA ARG A 37 -0.74 29.38 2.88
C ARG A 37 -0.61 30.18 4.17
N VAL A 38 0.63 30.34 4.63
CA VAL A 38 1.00 31.26 5.70
C VAL A 38 1.66 32.48 5.06
N GLU A 39 1.32 33.69 5.50
CA GLU A 39 1.84 34.93 4.89
C GLU A 39 3.34 35.12 5.16
N THR A 40 3.82 34.65 6.32
CA THR A 40 5.23 34.67 6.72
C THR A 40 5.62 33.33 7.33
N ILE A 41 6.90 32.98 7.27
CA ILE A 41 7.42 31.80 7.96
C ILE A 41 7.50 32.12 9.45
N ASP A 42 6.78 31.39 10.30
CA ASP A 42 6.86 31.56 11.75
C ASP A 42 8.15 30.93 12.33
N HIS A 43 8.56 29.77 11.79
CA HIS A 43 9.75 29.03 12.22
C HIS A 43 10.43 28.37 11.01
N GLU A 44 11.75 28.46 10.91
CA GLU A 44 12.55 27.75 9.89
C GLU A 44 12.87 26.30 10.28
N ARG A 45 13.02 26.01 11.57
CA ARG A 45 13.40 24.69 12.08
C ARG A 45 12.76 24.39 13.43
N LEU A 46 12.26 23.16 13.57
CA LEU A 46 11.87 22.57 14.85
C LEU A 46 12.79 21.38 15.15
N ALA A 47 13.41 21.37 16.33
CA ALA A 47 14.22 20.26 16.83
C ALA A 47 13.51 19.61 18.02
N VAL A 48 12.62 18.67 17.73
CA VAL A 48 11.72 18.04 18.71
C VAL A 48 11.71 16.54 18.53
N ARG A 49 11.33 15.81 19.59
CA ARG A 49 11.18 14.35 19.52
C ARG A 49 9.84 13.92 18.93
N ARG A 50 8.80 14.75 19.06
CA ARG A 50 7.43 14.43 18.69
C ARG A 50 6.63 15.70 18.38
N ILE A 51 5.79 15.62 17.35
CA ILE A 51 4.75 16.60 17.03
C ILE A 51 3.43 15.82 16.91
N ASP A 52 2.42 16.21 17.66
CA ASP A 52 1.08 15.63 17.58
C ASP A 52 0.08 16.61 16.99
N ILE A 53 -0.76 16.09 16.11
CA ILE A 53 -1.98 16.76 15.65
C ILE A 53 -3.14 16.16 16.44
N VAL A 54 -3.84 16.99 17.19
CA VAL A 54 -4.90 16.58 18.12
C VAL A 54 -6.23 17.19 17.64
N ASP A 55 -7.30 16.40 17.62
CA ASP A 55 -8.65 16.89 17.28
C ASP A 55 -9.34 17.60 18.46
N GLU A 56 -10.57 18.07 18.24
CA GLU A 56 -11.32 18.87 19.22
C GLU A 56 -11.68 18.09 20.48
N GLU A 57 -11.78 16.77 20.39
CA GLU A 57 -12.01 15.87 21.52
C GLU A 57 -10.72 15.49 22.28
N GLY A 58 -9.55 15.94 21.82
CA GLY A 58 -8.27 15.61 22.42
C GLY A 58 -7.65 14.30 21.92
N THR A 59 -8.19 13.71 20.85
CA THR A 59 -7.64 12.49 20.24
C THR A 59 -6.48 12.85 19.32
N ILE A 60 -5.34 12.19 19.48
CA ILE A 60 -4.22 12.33 18.54
C ILE A 60 -4.61 11.68 17.22
N ARG A 61 -4.53 12.44 16.12
CA ARG A 61 -4.87 11.99 14.76
C ARG A 61 -3.66 11.73 13.89
N MET A 62 -2.55 12.40 14.20
CA MET A 62 -1.26 12.19 13.55
C MET A 62 -0.15 12.43 14.56
N SER A 63 0.91 11.62 14.51
CA SER A 63 2.13 11.84 15.28
C SER A 63 3.36 11.70 14.41
N LEU A 64 4.20 12.72 14.36
CA LEU A 64 5.54 12.65 13.76
C LEU A 64 6.56 12.51 14.89
N ALA A 65 7.21 11.35 15.02
CA ALA A 65 8.04 11.05 16.19
C ALA A 65 9.29 10.19 15.88
N ALA A 66 10.30 10.33 16.75
CA ALA A 66 11.53 9.53 16.74
C ALA A 66 11.93 9.13 18.19
N PRO A 67 11.67 7.88 18.63
CA PRO A 67 11.01 6.82 17.87
C PRO A 67 9.52 7.10 17.68
N ALA A 68 8.94 6.47 16.65
CA ALA A 68 7.50 6.39 16.45
C ALA A 68 6.83 5.63 17.59
N GLU A 69 5.55 5.92 17.81
CA GLU A 69 4.76 5.23 18.81
C GLU A 69 4.60 3.74 18.49
N GLN A 70 4.47 2.95 19.56
CA GLN A 70 4.19 1.52 19.44
C GLN A 70 2.76 1.32 18.90
N PRO A 71 2.51 0.32 18.04
CA PRO A 71 1.24 0.19 17.35
C PRO A 71 0.03 0.08 18.25
N ILE A 72 -1.07 0.75 17.90
CA ILE A 72 -2.32 0.71 18.66
C ILE A 72 -3.41 0.06 17.81
N ILE A 73 -3.96 -1.06 18.28
CA ILE A 73 -5.10 -1.74 17.66
C ILE A 73 -6.23 -1.81 18.67
N ASP A 74 -7.36 -1.18 18.32
CA ASP A 74 -8.60 -1.16 19.11
C ASP A 74 -8.36 -0.75 20.57
N GLY A 75 -7.49 0.23 20.79
CA GLY A 75 -7.13 0.77 22.11
C GLY A 75 -6.03 0.02 22.87
N ILE A 76 -5.50 -1.07 22.33
CA ILE A 76 -4.37 -1.80 22.93
C ILE A 76 -3.08 -1.46 22.20
N GLN A 77 -2.05 -1.09 22.96
CA GLN A 77 -0.71 -0.82 22.44
C GLN A 77 0.13 -2.11 22.40
N TYR A 78 0.57 -2.50 21.21
CA TYR A 78 1.38 -3.68 20.92
C TYR A 78 2.83 -3.30 20.61
N ARG A 79 3.76 -4.25 20.77
CA ARG A 79 5.16 -4.03 20.42
C ARG A 79 5.37 -4.16 18.91
N ARG A 80 6.03 -3.18 18.30
CA ARG A 80 6.54 -3.24 16.92
C ARG A 80 7.70 -4.23 16.85
N ILE A 81 7.79 -4.94 15.74
CA ILE A 81 8.87 -5.90 15.47
C ILE A 81 10.24 -5.23 15.21
N PHE A 82 10.25 -3.97 14.74
CA PHE A 82 11.46 -3.17 14.52
C PHE A 82 11.28 -1.75 15.05
N PRO A 83 12.33 -1.10 15.59
CA PRO A 83 12.32 0.33 15.85
C PRO A 83 12.06 1.13 14.58
N ALA A 84 11.29 2.20 14.68
CA ALA A 84 11.03 3.09 13.56
C ALA A 84 10.89 4.54 14.03
N SER A 85 11.10 5.48 13.10
CA SER A 85 10.80 6.90 13.27
C SER A 85 9.96 7.38 12.08
N GLY A 86 8.97 8.23 12.32
CA GLY A 86 8.15 8.75 11.24
C GLY A 86 6.76 9.22 11.65
N LEU A 87 5.88 9.29 10.67
CA LEU A 87 4.49 9.70 10.79
C LEU A 87 3.60 8.48 11.03
N THR A 88 2.83 8.51 12.12
CA THR A 88 1.74 7.55 12.41
C THR A 88 0.40 8.28 12.28
N VAL A 89 -0.59 7.63 11.67
CA VAL A 89 -1.95 8.17 11.50
C VAL A 89 -2.91 7.36 12.37
N PHE A 90 -3.86 8.02 13.02
CA PHE A 90 -4.84 7.38 13.90
C PHE A 90 -6.28 7.68 13.48
N ASP A 91 -7.16 6.72 13.69
CA ASP A 91 -8.60 6.94 13.57
C ASP A 91 -9.17 7.73 14.75
N ARG A 92 -10.48 7.96 14.75
CA ARG A 92 -11.17 8.75 15.78
C ARG A 92 -11.14 8.13 17.18
N ASN A 93 -10.79 6.85 17.28
CA ASN A 93 -10.68 6.13 18.55
C ASN A 93 -9.21 6.04 18.99
N GLY A 94 -8.28 6.65 18.25
CA GLY A 94 -6.84 6.59 18.53
C GLY A 94 -6.17 5.30 18.06
N SER A 95 -6.81 4.47 17.22
CA SER A 95 -6.18 3.26 16.68
C SER A 95 -5.36 3.60 15.43
N GLU A 96 -4.15 3.05 15.32
CA GLU A 96 -3.23 3.27 14.18
C GLU A 96 -3.87 2.80 12.88
N ARG A 97 -3.79 3.63 11.83
CA ARG A 97 -4.27 3.36 10.46
C ARG A 97 -3.11 3.31 9.45
N GLY A 98 -1.91 3.02 9.95
CA GLY A 98 -0.66 3.04 9.21
C GLY A 98 0.09 4.36 9.33
N GLY A 99 1.03 4.58 8.42
CA GLY A 99 1.96 5.69 8.49
C GLY A 99 3.08 5.68 7.43
N PHE A 100 4.01 6.60 7.58
CA PHE A 100 5.31 6.62 6.91
C PHE A 100 6.39 6.45 7.97
N ALA A 101 7.28 5.50 7.78
CA ALA A 101 8.29 5.15 8.76
C ALA A 101 9.64 4.87 8.11
N VAL A 102 10.70 5.26 8.80
CA VAL A 102 12.07 4.83 8.56
C VAL A 102 12.42 3.86 9.69
N ALA A 103 12.68 2.61 9.33
CA ALA A 103 13.00 1.54 10.27
C ALA A 103 14.51 1.25 10.25
N ASP A 104 15.08 1.11 11.44
CA ASP A 104 16.48 0.69 11.62
C ASP A 104 16.48 -0.84 11.81
N LEU A 105 17.14 -1.54 10.89
CA LEU A 105 17.22 -3.00 10.87
C LEU A 105 18.44 -3.49 11.66
N GLU A 106 18.39 -4.75 12.12
CA GLU A 106 19.43 -5.33 12.98
C GLU A 106 20.79 -5.44 12.28
N ASP A 107 20.81 -5.55 10.95
CA ASP A 107 22.03 -5.61 10.13
C ASP A 107 22.67 -4.23 9.90
N GLY A 108 22.11 -3.16 10.49
CA GLY A 108 22.55 -1.78 10.32
C GLY A 108 21.99 -1.11 9.06
N GLY A 109 21.15 -1.80 8.29
CA GLY A 109 20.41 -1.24 7.17
C GLY A 109 19.22 -0.39 7.61
N THR A 110 18.74 0.44 6.69
CA THR A 110 17.52 1.25 6.88
C THR A 110 16.47 0.87 5.85
N ALA A 111 15.24 0.63 6.30
CA ALA A 111 14.09 0.47 5.41
C ALA A 111 13.16 1.69 5.49
N THR A 112 12.65 2.14 4.35
CA THR A 112 11.56 3.13 4.31
C THR A 112 10.26 2.43 4.00
N VAL A 113 9.24 2.66 4.82
CA VAL A 113 7.94 1.98 4.72
C VAL A 113 6.83 3.02 4.73
N VAL A 114 5.90 2.90 3.79
CA VAL A 114 4.58 3.51 3.87
C VAL A 114 3.57 2.39 3.99
N ALA A 115 2.70 2.43 4.98
CA ALA A 115 1.62 1.47 5.13
C ALA A 115 0.30 2.19 5.44
N GLN A 116 -0.79 1.62 4.95
CA GLN A 116 -2.14 1.93 5.39
C GLN A 116 -2.78 0.63 5.83
N ASP A 117 -3.45 0.65 6.97
CA ASP A 117 -3.80 -0.57 7.69
C ASP A 117 -5.29 -0.91 7.57
N HIS A 118 -5.58 -2.20 7.47
CA HIS A 118 -6.84 -2.75 7.95
C HIS A 118 -6.94 -2.54 9.47
N VAL A 119 -8.09 -2.84 10.07
CA VAL A 119 -8.27 -2.73 11.53
C VAL A 119 -7.25 -3.54 12.34
N ASN A 120 -6.67 -4.58 11.75
CA ASN A 120 -5.82 -5.57 12.42
C ASN A 120 -4.48 -5.85 11.70
N GLY A 121 -4.01 -4.99 10.80
CA GLY A 121 -2.71 -5.13 10.12
C GLY A 121 -2.67 -4.47 8.74
N ASP A 122 -1.50 -4.44 8.10
CA ASP A 122 -1.27 -3.78 6.80
C ASP A 122 -2.31 -4.17 5.74
N ALA A 123 -2.96 -3.18 5.11
CA ALA A 123 -3.81 -3.37 3.94
C ALA A 123 -3.05 -3.14 2.64
N ILE A 124 -2.23 -2.11 2.61
CA ILE A 124 -1.47 -1.70 1.44
C ILE A 124 -0.19 -1.01 1.88
N GLY A 125 0.90 -1.25 1.17
CA GLY A 125 2.18 -0.66 1.58
C GLY A 125 3.26 -0.66 0.52
N TRP A 126 4.25 0.20 0.74
CA TRP A 126 5.37 0.53 -0.12
C TRP A 126 6.61 0.37 0.74
N ARG A 127 7.65 -0.27 0.23
CA ARG A 127 8.89 -0.52 0.97
C ARG A 127 10.09 -0.30 0.07
N VAL A 128 11.12 0.31 0.62
CA VAL A 128 12.47 0.37 0.05
C VAL A 128 13.39 -0.27 1.08
N MET A 129 14.09 -1.32 0.67
CA MET A 129 14.96 -2.10 1.54
C MET A 129 16.44 -1.72 1.33
N PRO A 130 17.32 -2.03 2.30
CA PRO A 130 18.75 -1.68 2.21
C PRO A 130 19.49 -2.35 1.05
N ASP A 131 19.03 -3.53 0.62
CA ASP A 131 19.57 -4.26 -0.53
C ASP A 131 19.18 -3.64 -1.89
N GLY A 132 18.39 -2.57 -1.87
CA GLY A 132 17.89 -1.89 -3.07
C GLY A 132 16.56 -2.44 -3.58
N SER A 133 16.01 -3.50 -2.98
CA SER A 133 14.71 -4.01 -3.38
C SER A 133 13.59 -3.02 -3.04
N VAL A 134 12.63 -2.91 -3.95
CA VAL A 134 11.46 -2.03 -3.83
C VAL A 134 10.22 -2.87 -4.00
N GLY A 135 9.22 -2.66 -3.14
CA GLY A 135 7.97 -3.42 -3.21
C GLY A 135 6.76 -2.58 -2.86
N PHE A 136 5.68 -2.79 -3.61
CA PHE A 136 4.35 -2.29 -3.32
C PHE A 136 3.38 -3.47 -3.26
N HIS A 137 2.60 -3.57 -2.19
CA HIS A 137 1.82 -4.76 -1.84
C HIS A 137 0.39 -4.39 -1.51
N LEU A 138 -0.57 -5.18 -2.00
CA LEU A 138 -1.97 -5.15 -1.58
C LEU A 138 -2.30 -6.45 -0.86
N ASN A 139 -2.72 -6.33 0.39
CA ASN A 139 -2.93 -7.45 1.29
C ASN A 139 -4.41 -7.70 1.51
N GLN A 140 -4.79 -8.97 1.50
CA GLN A 140 -6.08 -9.38 2.01
C GLN A 140 -6.13 -9.17 3.52
N ARG A 141 -7.23 -8.62 4.01
CA ARG A 141 -7.49 -8.50 5.45
C ARG A 141 -7.52 -9.87 6.11
N ALA A 142 -6.72 -10.05 7.16
CA ALA A 142 -6.80 -11.20 8.03
C ALA A 142 -8.17 -11.25 8.77
N PRO A 143 -8.68 -12.43 9.16
CA PRO A 143 -9.88 -12.53 9.98
C PRO A 143 -9.80 -11.61 11.20
N VAL A 144 -10.87 -10.86 11.46
CA VAL A 144 -10.95 -9.97 12.63
C VAL A 144 -11.31 -10.83 13.83
N LEU A 145 -10.36 -10.99 14.75
CA LEU A 145 -10.53 -11.73 15.98
C LEU A 145 -10.67 -10.75 17.15
N ARG A 146 -11.57 -11.08 18.08
CA ARG A 146 -11.75 -10.37 19.34
C ARG A 146 -11.36 -11.31 20.47
N GLU A 147 -10.53 -10.84 21.40
CA GLU A 147 -10.03 -11.66 22.50
C GLU A 147 -10.81 -11.35 23.80
N PRO A 148 -11.62 -12.30 24.31
CA PRO A 148 -12.37 -12.10 25.55
C PRO A 148 -11.51 -11.76 26.75
N ALA A 149 -10.31 -12.33 26.87
CA ALA A 149 -9.37 -12.03 27.95
C ALA A 149 -8.84 -10.58 27.89
N LEU A 150 -8.97 -9.93 26.74
CA LEU A 150 -8.64 -8.54 26.50
C LEU A 150 -9.93 -7.74 26.27
N GLY A 151 -10.99 -7.98 27.05
CA GLY A 151 -12.21 -7.16 26.98
C GLY A 151 -12.93 -7.18 25.63
N ASN A 152 -12.70 -8.21 24.80
CA ASN A 152 -13.17 -8.31 23.41
C ASN A 152 -12.59 -7.25 22.44
N HIS A 153 -11.43 -6.67 22.76
CA HIS A 153 -10.68 -5.83 21.82
C HIS A 153 -10.24 -6.64 20.59
N ILE A 154 -10.18 -6.00 19.42
CA ILE A 154 -9.57 -6.56 18.21
C ILE A 154 -8.08 -6.78 18.49
N VAL A 155 -7.57 -7.93 18.06
CA VAL A 155 -6.15 -8.29 18.18
C VAL A 155 -5.46 -8.26 16.80
N PRO A 156 -4.12 -8.18 16.75
CA PRO A 156 -3.36 -8.31 15.52
C PRO A 156 -3.81 -9.51 14.69
N GLY A 157 -4.03 -9.28 13.40
CA GLY A 157 -4.41 -10.29 12.44
C GLY A 157 -3.21 -11.16 12.07
N ILE A 158 -3.45 -12.46 11.92
CA ILE A 158 -2.45 -13.42 11.45
C ILE A 158 -2.97 -14.01 10.12
N GLY A 159 -2.08 -14.20 9.15
CA GLY A 159 -2.38 -14.91 7.91
C GLY A 159 -3.14 -14.11 6.85
N GLY A 160 -3.02 -12.78 6.85
CA GLY A 160 -3.44 -11.96 5.71
C GLY A 160 -2.47 -12.18 4.54
N ALA A 161 -2.93 -12.83 3.47
CA ALA A 161 -2.11 -13.09 2.29
C ALA A 161 -1.89 -11.80 1.47
N THR A 162 -0.68 -11.59 1.00
CA THR A 162 -0.44 -10.66 -0.11
C THR A 162 -1.17 -11.17 -1.35
N ARG A 163 -1.89 -10.30 -2.05
CA ARG A 163 -2.68 -10.68 -3.24
C ARG A 163 -2.08 -10.15 -4.52
N ILE A 164 -1.53 -8.94 -4.46
CA ILE A 164 -0.89 -8.26 -5.57
C ILE A 164 0.41 -7.68 -5.06
N SER A 165 1.49 -7.93 -5.79
CA SER A 165 2.77 -7.24 -5.58
C SER A 165 3.26 -6.59 -6.87
N LEU A 166 3.84 -5.41 -6.73
CA LEU A 166 4.65 -4.74 -7.74
C LEU A 166 6.04 -4.58 -7.13
N SER A 167 7.06 -5.14 -7.74
CA SER A 167 8.39 -5.19 -7.13
C SER A 167 9.52 -5.00 -8.12
N VAL A 168 10.64 -4.50 -7.61
CA VAL A 168 11.97 -4.61 -8.20
C VAL A 168 12.83 -5.34 -7.19
N ALA A 169 13.35 -6.52 -7.57
CA ALA A 169 14.24 -7.29 -6.72
C ALA A 169 15.61 -6.60 -6.60
N ALA A 170 16.44 -7.06 -5.66
CA ALA A 170 17.77 -6.48 -5.42
C ALA A 170 18.70 -6.56 -6.65
N ASP A 171 18.51 -7.58 -7.49
CA ASP A 171 19.20 -7.74 -8.77
C ASP A 171 18.64 -6.88 -9.91
N GLY A 172 17.59 -6.10 -9.64
CA GLY A 172 16.91 -5.23 -10.61
C GLY A 172 15.75 -5.89 -11.35
N THR A 173 15.44 -7.17 -11.10
CA THR A 173 14.36 -7.89 -11.78
C THR A 173 13.00 -7.26 -11.45
N PRO A 174 12.25 -6.73 -12.43
CA PRO A 174 10.94 -6.16 -12.20
C PRO A 174 9.86 -7.25 -12.25
N ALA A 175 8.85 -7.15 -11.39
CA ALA A 175 7.72 -8.07 -11.41
C ALA A 175 6.40 -7.40 -11.00
N ILE A 176 5.31 -7.86 -11.60
CA ILE A 176 3.95 -7.72 -11.06
C ILE A 176 3.42 -9.13 -10.84
N ALA A 177 3.05 -9.49 -9.61
CA ALA A 177 2.58 -10.84 -9.29
C ALA A 177 1.17 -10.85 -8.70
N LEU A 178 0.41 -11.88 -9.04
CA LEU A 178 -0.86 -12.23 -8.41
C LEU A 178 -0.70 -13.52 -7.62
N ALA A 179 -1.16 -13.52 -6.37
CA ALA A 179 -1.00 -14.65 -5.46
C ALA A 179 -2.33 -15.29 -5.03
N ASP A 180 -2.28 -16.61 -4.79
CA ASP A 180 -3.41 -17.38 -4.29
C ASP A 180 -3.72 -17.12 -2.81
N ALA A 181 -4.73 -17.81 -2.26
CA ALA A 181 -5.20 -17.59 -0.90
C ALA A 181 -4.20 -17.97 0.20
N LYS A 182 -3.11 -18.64 -0.18
CA LYS A 182 -2.02 -19.04 0.71
C LYS A 182 -0.76 -18.20 0.47
N ASP A 183 -0.90 -17.04 -0.16
CA ASP A 183 0.19 -16.11 -0.47
C ASP A 183 1.25 -16.68 -1.42
N ARG A 184 0.81 -17.53 -2.36
CA ARG A 184 1.70 -18.15 -3.36
C ARG A 184 1.45 -17.53 -4.73
N PRO A 185 2.45 -16.93 -5.39
CA PRO A 185 2.31 -16.42 -6.75
C PRO A 185 1.79 -17.48 -7.72
N ARG A 186 0.87 -17.08 -8.60
CA ARG A 186 0.27 -17.93 -9.66
C ARG A 186 0.48 -17.36 -11.05
N LEU A 187 0.65 -16.05 -11.12
CA LEU A 187 0.89 -15.29 -12.34
C LEU A 187 1.93 -14.22 -12.04
N ARG A 188 2.92 -14.07 -12.91
CA ARG A 188 3.94 -13.01 -12.83
C ARG A 188 4.13 -12.37 -14.20
N LEU A 189 4.02 -11.04 -14.26
CA LEU A 189 4.48 -10.23 -15.38
C LEU A 189 5.91 -9.79 -15.08
N THR A 190 6.86 -10.09 -15.94
CA THR A 190 8.28 -9.81 -15.69
C THR A 190 9.05 -9.64 -17.01
N VAL A 191 10.37 -9.58 -16.91
CA VAL A 191 11.31 -9.47 -18.01
C VAL A 191 12.29 -10.64 -17.91
N THR A 192 12.59 -11.31 -19.02
CA THR A 192 13.59 -12.39 -19.03
C THR A 192 14.99 -11.81 -18.82
N GLU A 193 15.99 -12.65 -18.53
CA GLU A 193 17.39 -12.22 -18.40
C GLU A 193 17.92 -11.48 -19.64
N GLN A 194 17.37 -11.77 -20.83
CA GLN A 194 17.75 -11.15 -22.11
C GLN A 194 17.01 -9.83 -22.37
N GLY A 195 16.09 -9.43 -21.49
CA GLY A 195 15.35 -8.17 -21.63
C GLY A 195 14.00 -8.28 -22.34
N TYR A 196 13.49 -9.50 -22.62
CA TYR A 196 12.20 -9.68 -23.28
C TYR A 196 11.04 -9.63 -22.30
N GLY A 197 9.91 -9.06 -22.69
CA GLY A 197 8.69 -9.11 -21.88
C GLY A 197 8.19 -10.54 -21.72
N ALA A 198 7.79 -10.91 -20.49
CA ALA A 198 7.34 -12.25 -20.16
C ALA A 198 6.10 -12.26 -19.25
N ILE A 199 5.25 -13.26 -19.47
CA ILE A 199 4.19 -13.68 -18.53
C ILE A 199 4.49 -15.10 -18.10
N GLU A 200 4.58 -15.33 -16.80
CA GLU A 200 4.88 -16.64 -16.23
C GLU A 200 3.70 -17.13 -15.41
N PHE A 201 3.34 -18.40 -15.62
CA PHE A 201 2.35 -19.12 -14.83
C PHE A 201 3.09 -20.07 -13.88
N LEU A 202 2.70 -20.04 -12.60
CA LEU A 202 3.38 -20.78 -11.54
C LEU A 202 2.43 -21.77 -10.86
N ASP A 203 2.93 -22.97 -10.60
CA ASP A 203 2.20 -24.02 -9.88
C ASP A 203 2.23 -23.86 -8.36
N ALA A 204 1.58 -24.79 -7.66
CA ALA A 204 1.38 -24.74 -6.23
C ALA A 204 2.67 -24.65 -5.40
N GLU A 205 3.77 -25.13 -5.94
CA GLU A 205 5.11 -25.21 -5.36
C GLU A 205 5.92 -23.95 -5.67
N GLY A 206 5.48 -23.17 -6.67
CA GLY A 206 6.14 -21.94 -7.13
C GLY A 206 7.01 -22.15 -8.36
N ASP A 207 6.92 -23.32 -8.99
CA ASP A 207 7.66 -23.62 -10.21
C ASP A 207 6.94 -23.03 -11.42
N ILE A 208 7.72 -22.52 -12.37
CA ILE A 208 7.18 -21.98 -13.62
C ILE A 208 6.74 -23.13 -14.49
N VAL A 209 5.43 -23.22 -14.78
CA VAL A 209 4.86 -24.23 -15.66
C VAL A 209 4.72 -23.76 -17.11
N GLU A 210 4.60 -22.45 -17.32
CA GLU A 210 4.55 -21.86 -18.65
C GLU A 210 5.09 -20.43 -18.67
N THR A 211 5.85 -20.11 -19.72
CA THR A 211 6.32 -18.75 -20.02
C THR A 211 5.82 -18.32 -21.39
N LEU A 212 5.11 -17.19 -21.44
CA LEU A 212 4.76 -16.47 -22.65
C LEU A 212 5.75 -15.32 -22.85
N ALA A 213 6.73 -15.52 -23.74
CA ALA A 213 7.71 -14.51 -24.15
C ALA A 213 7.88 -14.52 -25.69
N PRO A 214 7.06 -13.77 -26.44
CA PRO A 214 7.02 -13.85 -27.90
C PRO A 214 8.36 -13.55 -28.60
N GLU A 215 9.11 -12.57 -28.10
CA GLU A 215 10.39 -12.14 -28.69
C GLU A 215 11.50 -13.16 -28.44
N ALA A 216 11.50 -13.81 -27.27
CA ALA A 216 12.45 -14.88 -26.95
C ALA A 216 12.28 -16.09 -27.89
N ARG A 217 11.03 -16.45 -28.23
CA ARG A 217 10.74 -17.54 -29.18
C ARG A 217 11.29 -17.23 -30.58
N GLN A 218 11.10 -16.00 -31.05
CA GLN A 218 11.61 -15.57 -32.36
C GLN A 218 13.14 -15.51 -32.42
N ALA A 219 13.82 -15.28 -31.30
CA ALA A 219 15.27 -15.26 -31.22
C ALA A 219 15.88 -16.68 -31.26
N GLY A 220 15.20 -17.69 -30.71
CA GLY A 220 15.64 -19.09 -30.73
C GLY A 220 15.43 -19.82 -32.06
N GLU A 221 14.63 -19.26 -32.97
CA GLU A 221 14.36 -19.80 -34.31
C GLU A 221 15.32 -19.27 -35.39
N ARG A 222 16.32 -18.44 -35.02
CA ARG A 222 17.32 -17.87 -35.95
C ARG A 222 18.69 -18.49 -35.79
#